data_AF-A0A378ABM0-F1
#
_entry.id   AF-A0A378ABM0-F1
#
_cell.length_a   1.000
_cell.length_b   1.000
_cell.length_c   1.000
_cell.angle_alpha   90.00
_cell.angle_beta   90.00
_cell.angle_gamma   90.00
#
_symmetry.space_group_name_H-M   'P 1'
#
loop_
_entity.id
_entity.type
_entity.pdbx_description
1 polymer ?
#
loop_
_entity_poly.entity_id
_entity_poly.type
_entity_poly.pdbx_seq_one_letter_code
_entity_poly.pdbx_strand_id
1 'polypeptide(L)'
;MAAKLSQKWIDLFNATRKRFQNEIADIPIANKAYRLRVLDRMATNAEKMKNYGMTSQLIEQAAKEMGDAYTNKHKFEHSGPNGGAIQTITMSKEEYKSARQEMMEDDDC
;
A
#
# COMPACT_ATOMS: atom_id res chain seq x y z
N MET A 1 -28.54 -8.58 14.23
CA MET A 1 -27.48 -8.87 15.22
C MET A 1 -26.37 -9.64 14.52
N ALA A 2 -25.11 -9.20 14.62
CA ALA A 2 -23.98 -9.93 14.04
C ALA A 2 -23.83 -11.29 14.73
N ALA A 3 -23.76 -12.39 13.97
CA ALA A 3 -23.54 -13.72 14.52
C ALA A 3 -22.15 -13.78 15.19
N LYS A 4 -22.10 -14.07 16.49
CA LYS A 4 -20.82 -14.31 17.18
C LYS A 4 -20.22 -15.62 16.66
N LEU A 5 -18.97 -15.56 16.20
CA LEU A 5 -18.21 -16.73 15.76
C LEU A 5 -18.05 -17.71 16.95
N SER A 6 -18.20 -19.03 16.70
CA SER A 6 -18.04 -20.02 17.77
C SER A 6 -16.60 -20.06 18.29
N GLN A 7 -16.42 -20.33 19.59
CA GLN A 7 -15.12 -20.34 20.26
C GLN A 7 -14.04 -21.19 19.56
N LYS A 8 -14.42 -22.37 19.05
CA LYS A 8 -13.52 -23.27 18.30
C LYS A 8 -12.77 -22.58 17.15
N TRP A 9 -13.46 -21.76 16.37
CA TRP A 9 -12.85 -21.09 15.22
C TRP A 9 -11.95 -19.93 15.63
N ILE A 10 -12.31 -19.24 16.73
CA ILE A 10 -11.48 -18.19 17.32
C ILE A 10 -10.17 -18.79 17.82
N ASP A 11 -10.22 -19.92 18.52
CA ASP A 11 -9.03 -20.58 19.07
C ASP A 11 -8.12 -21.10 17.95
N LEU A 12 -8.71 -21.75 16.92
CA LEU A 12 -7.96 -22.22 15.76
C LEU A 12 -7.26 -21.07 15.01
N PHE A 13 -7.97 -19.95 14.80
CA PHE A 13 -7.40 -18.76 14.17
C PHE A 13 -6.22 -18.19 14.97
N ASN A 14 -6.36 -18.04 16.28
CA ASN A 14 -5.29 -17.48 17.10
C ASN A 14 -4.08 -18.42 17.21
N ALA A 15 -4.31 -19.73 17.33
CA ALA A 15 -3.25 -20.74 17.34
C ALA A 15 -2.45 -20.74 16.03
N THR A 16 -3.14 -20.75 14.89
CA THR A 16 -2.50 -20.71 13.56
C THR A 16 -1.80 -19.39 13.29
N ARG A 17 -2.40 -18.25 13.68
CA ARG A 17 -1.78 -16.93 13.59
C ARG A 17 -0.48 -16.86 14.38
N LYS A 18 -0.48 -17.36 15.61
CA LYS A 18 0.72 -17.39 16.47
C LYS A 18 1.82 -18.24 15.85
N ARG A 19 1.48 -19.42 15.34
CA ARG A 19 2.43 -20.31 14.65
C ARG A 19 3.05 -19.63 13.43
N PHE A 20 2.21 -19.05 12.57
CA PHE A 20 2.63 -18.34 11.37
C PHE A 20 3.54 -17.14 11.67
N GLN A 21 3.22 -16.34 12.69
CA GLN A 21 4.05 -15.21 13.10
C GLN A 21 5.42 -15.65 13.63
N ASN A 22 5.47 -16.75 14.38
CA ASN A 22 6.72 -17.31 14.89
C ASN A 22 7.58 -17.89 13.76
N GLU A 23 6.99 -18.71 12.88
CA GLU A 23 7.69 -19.31 11.74
C GLU A 23 8.24 -18.25 10.76
N ILE A 24 7.53 -17.13 10.58
CA ILE A 24 8.01 -16.00 9.77
C ILE A 24 9.17 -15.26 10.45
N ALA A 25 9.18 -15.18 11.78
CA ALA A 25 10.28 -14.53 12.51
C ALA A 25 11.61 -15.27 12.29
N ASP A 26 11.57 -16.58 12.07
CA ASP A 26 12.73 -17.42 11.76
C ASP A 26 13.24 -17.28 10.31
N ILE A 27 12.52 -16.53 9.46
CA ILE A 27 12.91 -16.27 8.06
C ILE A 27 13.40 -14.82 7.95
N PRO A 28 14.72 -14.55 8.05
CA PRO A 28 15.23 -13.19 8.13
C PRO A 28 14.87 -12.34 6.90
N ILE A 29 14.85 -12.95 5.72
CA ILE A 29 14.49 -12.28 4.46
C ILE A 29 13.04 -11.77 4.46
N ALA A 30 12.15 -12.29 5.31
CA ALA A 30 10.81 -11.75 5.45
C ALA A 30 10.81 -10.35 6.10
N ASN A 31 11.83 -10.02 6.90
CA ASN A 31 11.94 -8.74 7.57
C ASN A 31 12.61 -7.66 6.70
N LYS A 32 11.94 -6.50 6.56
CA LYS A 32 12.42 -5.34 5.78
C LYS A 32 13.80 -4.87 6.24
N ALA A 33 14.03 -4.78 7.54
CA ALA A 33 15.31 -4.30 8.09
C ALA A 33 16.48 -5.24 7.73
N TYR A 34 16.23 -6.54 7.67
CA TYR A 34 17.25 -7.50 7.26
C TYR A 34 17.56 -7.36 5.76
N ARG A 35 16.55 -7.32 4.89
CA ARG A 35 16.75 -7.16 3.44
C ARG A 35 17.54 -5.90 3.11
N LEU A 36 17.20 -4.77 3.73
CA LEU A 36 17.93 -3.51 3.54
C LEU A 36 19.40 -3.61 3.95
N ARG A 37 19.71 -4.26 5.08
CA ARG A 37 21.11 -4.50 5.52
C ARG A 37 21.87 -5.40 4.54
N VAL A 38 21.20 -6.38 3.94
CA VAL A 38 21.82 -7.23 2.93
C VAL A 38 22.10 -6.43 1.65
N LEU A 39 21.12 -5.67 1.16
CA LEU A 39 21.26 -4.82 -0.02
C LEU A 39 22.39 -3.79 0.14
N ASP A 40 22.50 -3.16 1.31
CA ASP A 40 23.58 -2.20 1.63
C ASP A 40 24.98 -2.83 1.54
N ARG A 41 25.17 -4.02 2.13
CA ARG A 41 26.43 -4.76 2.01
C ARG A 41 26.73 -5.17 0.57
N MET A 42 25.72 -5.62 -0.17
CA MET A 42 25.87 -5.99 -1.58
C MET A 42 26.27 -4.78 -2.43
N ALA A 43 25.62 -3.63 -2.20
CA ALA A 43 25.92 -2.39 -2.91
C ALA A 43 27.34 -1.92 -2.63
N THR A 44 27.77 -1.92 -1.36
CA THR A 44 29.13 -1.59 -0.94
C THR A 44 30.17 -2.51 -1.61
N ASN A 45 29.89 -3.81 -1.68
CA ASN A 45 30.80 -4.76 -2.32
C ASN A 45 30.86 -4.58 -3.84
N ALA A 46 29.71 -4.39 -4.50
CA ALA A 46 29.64 -4.13 -5.93
C ALA A 46 30.36 -2.82 -6.30
N GLU A 47 30.23 -1.79 -5.47
CA GLU A 47 30.91 -0.51 -5.64
C GLU A 47 32.43 -0.64 -5.49
N LYS A 48 32.90 -1.39 -4.48
CA LYS A 48 34.34 -1.69 -4.32
C LYS A 48 34.91 -2.41 -5.53
N MET A 49 34.13 -3.27 -6.19
CA MET A 49 34.49 -3.95 -7.44
C MET A 49 34.36 -3.04 -8.67
N LYS A 50 34.01 -1.76 -8.50
CA LYS A 50 33.72 -0.78 -9.56
C LYS A 50 32.59 -1.21 -10.50
N ASN A 51 31.69 -2.09 -10.04
CA ASN A 51 30.52 -2.52 -10.78
C ASN A 51 29.33 -1.59 -10.49
N TYR A 52 29.42 -0.35 -11.00
CA TYR A 52 28.43 0.69 -10.74
C TYR A 52 27.04 0.37 -11.30
N GLY A 53 26.96 -0.44 -12.37
CA GLY A 53 25.68 -0.90 -12.91
C GLY A 53 24.91 -1.73 -11.89
N MET A 54 25.57 -2.72 -11.28
CA MET A 54 24.98 -3.53 -10.22
C MET A 54 24.72 -2.71 -8.95
N THR A 55 25.63 -1.80 -8.57
CA THR A 55 25.41 -0.90 -7.42
C THR A 55 24.14 -0.08 -7.59
N SER A 56 23.91 0.51 -8.77
CA SER A 56 22.71 1.28 -9.08
C SER A 56 21.43 0.45 -8.92
N GLN A 57 21.44 -0.79 -9.44
CA GLN A 57 20.29 -1.71 -9.31
C GLN A 57 20.00 -2.09 -7.85
N LEU A 58 21.04 -2.32 -7.05
CA LEU A 58 20.87 -2.65 -5.62
C LEU A 58 20.34 -1.46 -4.81
N ILE A 59 20.79 -0.24 -5.12
CA ILE A 59 20.28 1.00 -4.52
C ILE A 59 18.82 1.23 -4.93
N GLU A 60 18.48 1.03 -6.20
CA GLU A 60 17.10 1.11 -6.69
C GLU A 60 16.20 0.12 -5.95
N GLN A 61 16.66 -1.12 -5.76
CA GLN A 61 15.91 -2.14 -5.03
C GLN A 61 15.68 -1.73 -3.56
N ALA A 62 16.71 -1.18 -2.90
CA ALA A 62 16.57 -0.66 -1.54
C ALA A 62 15.56 0.50 -1.47
N ALA A 63 15.58 1.40 -2.46
CA ALA A 63 14.62 2.49 -2.57
C ALA A 63 13.18 2.00 -2.77
N LYS A 64 12.97 1.00 -3.64
CA LYS A 64 11.65 0.38 -3.85
C LYS A 64 11.12 -0.27 -2.57
N GLU A 65 11.98 -0.95 -1.81
CA GLU A 65 11.58 -1.48 -0.51
C GLU A 65 11.21 -0.35 0.46
N MET A 66 12.00 0.71 0.56
CA MET A 66 11.72 1.83 1.46
C MET A 66 10.46 2.61 1.07
N GLY A 67 10.20 2.76 -0.22
CA GLY A 67 9.00 3.41 -0.77
C GLY A 67 7.73 2.57 -0.69
N ASP A 68 7.78 1.37 -0.09
CA ASP A 68 6.67 0.42 0.00
C ASP A 68 6.10 0.03 -1.39
N ALA A 69 6.94 0.07 -2.43
CA ALA A 69 6.55 -0.16 -3.82
C ALA A 69 5.98 -1.57 -4.07
N TYR A 70 6.31 -2.53 -3.22
CA TYR A 70 5.84 -3.92 -3.28
C TYR A 70 4.70 -4.22 -2.31
N THR A 71 4.05 -3.19 -1.77
CA THR A 71 2.87 -3.35 -0.91
C THR A 71 1.61 -2.99 -1.69
N ASN A 72 0.48 -3.59 -1.33
CA ASN A 72 -0.83 -3.23 -1.89
C ASN A 72 -1.35 -1.88 -1.35
N LYS A 73 -0.47 -1.02 -0.81
CA LYS A 73 -0.84 0.30 -0.29
C LYS A 73 -0.57 1.34 -1.36
N HIS A 74 -1.64 1.96 -1.87
CA HIS A 74 -1.52 3.13 -2.73
C HIS A 74 -1.44 4.39 -1.84
N LYS A 75 -0.31 5.10 -1.89
CA LYS A 75 -0.24 6.47 -1.38
C LYS A 75 -0.85 7.38 -2.44
N PHE A 76 -2.07 7.86 -2.19
CA PHE A 76 -2.71 8.84 -3.04
C PHE A 76 -2.58 10.21 -2.39
N GLU A 77 -1.86 11.11 -3.05
CA GLU A 77 -1.83 12.53 -2.72
C GLU A 77 -3.08 13.14 -3.35
N HIS A 78 -4.16 13.28 -2.57
CA HIS A 78 -5.37 13.97 -3.02
C HIS A 78 -5.18 15.47 -2.82
N SER A 79 -4.45 16.12 -3.73
CA SER A 79 -4.29 17.56 -3.74
C SER A 79 -4.91 18.15 -5.01
N GLY A 80 -5.48 19.34 -4.89
CA GLY A 80 -5.89 20.14 -6.04
C GLY A 80 -4.68 20.58 -6.88
N PRO A 81 -4.91 21.24 -8.03
CA PRO A 81 -3.83 21.77 -8.87
C PRO A 81 -2.80 22.55 -8.03
N ASN A 82 -1.51 22.29 -8.27
CA ASN A 82 -0.38 22.90 -7.53
C ASN A 82 -0.37 22.64 -6.01
N GLY A 83 -0.93 21.52 -5.53
CA GLY A 83 -0.96 21.22 -4.09
C GLY A 83 -2.06 21.99 -3.33
N GLY A 84 -2.97 22.65 -4.06
CA GLY A 84 -4.07 23.41 -3.49
C GLY A 84 -5.14 22.54 -2.84
N ALA A 85 -6.07 23.17 -2.13
CA ALA A 85 -7.22 22.47 -1.55
C ALA A 85 -8.05 21.76 -2.64
N ILE A 86 -8.52 20.54 -2.35
CA ILE A 86 -9.50 19.86 -3.20
C ILE A 86 -10.77 20.71 -3.22
N GLN A 87 -11.22 21.11 -4.41
CA GLN A 87 -12.49 21.81 -4.53
C GLN A 87 -13.63 20.84 -4.23
N THR A 88 -14.27 21.00 -3.08
CA THR A 88 -15.46 20.25 -2.73
C THR A 88 -16.69 21.08 -3.04
N ILE A 89 -17.48 20.65 -4.02
CA ILE A 89 -18.78 21.25 -4.30
C ILE A 89 -19.80 20.57 -3.38
N THR A 90 -20.26 21.25 -2.35
CA THR A 90 -21.41 20.80 -1.54
C THR A 90 -22.68 21.21 -2.26
N MET A 91 -23.22 20.33 -3.11
CA MET A 91 -24.54 20.54 -3.69
C MET A 91 -25.62 20.34 -2.63
N SER A 92 -26.63 21.21 -2.60
CA SER A 92 -27.83 20.96 -1.82
C SER A 92 -28.63 19.79 -2.41
N LYS A 93 -29.43 19.13 -1.57
CA LYS A 93 -30.28 18.00 -2.00
C LYS A 93 -31.26 18.39 -3.11
N GLU A 94 -31.63 19.66 -3.20
CA GLU A 94 -32.55 20.19 -4.21
C GLU A 94 -31.84 20.38 -5.55
N GLU A 95 -30.65 20.99 -5.56
CA GLU A 95 -29.82 21.15 -6.78
C GLU A 95 -29.41 19.80 -7.39
N TYR A 96 -29.16 18.79 -6.56
CA TYR A 96 -28.87 17.43 -7.06
C TYR A 96 -30.07 16.78 -7.75
N LYS A 97 -31.29 17.06 -7.26
CA LYS A 97 -32.52 16.52 -7.85
C LYS A 97 -32.87 17.22 -9.16
N SER A 98 -32.73 18.54 -9.23
CA SER A 98 -32.98 19.30 -10.46
C SER A 98 -31.99 18.92 -11.56
N ALA A 99 -30.69 18.86 -11.26
CA ALA A 99 -29.68 18.46 -12.23
C ALA A 99 -29.88 17.01 -12.74
N ARG A 100 -30.37 16.11 -11.88
CA ARG A 100 -30.69 14.73 -12.29
C ARG A 100 -31.93 14.64 -13.17
N GLN A 101 -32.89 15.54 -12.99
CA GLN A 101 -34.14 15.57 -13.75
C GLN A 101 -33.90 16.16 -15.14
N GLU A 102 -33.13 17.24 -15.24
CA GLU A 102 -32.73 17.88 -16.51
C GLU A 102 -31.93 16.92 -17.39
N MET A 103 -30.97 16.18 -16.82
CA MET A 103 -30.20 15.14 -17.54
C MET A 103 -31.06 13.95 -18.02
N MET A 104 -32.23 13.72 -17.42
CA MET A 104 -33.15 12.63 -17.80
C MET A 104 -34.12 13.08 -18.90
N GLU A 105 -34.37 14.38 -19.01
CA GLU A 105 -35.16 15.00 -20.07
C GLU A 105 -34.34 15.16 -21.37
N ASP A 106 -33.01 15.33 -21.27
CA ASP A 106 -32.09 15.40 -22.42
C ASP A 106 -31.78 14.03 -23.08
N ASP A 107 -31.85 12.92 -22.33
CA ASP A 107 -31.63 11.55 -22.82
C ASP A 107 -32.87 10.98 -23.58
N ASP A 108 -34.02 11.65 -23.49
CA ASP A 108 -35.29 11.27 -24.13
C ASP A 108 -35.53 11.99 -25.49
N CYS A 109 -34.49 12.58 -26.10
CA CYS A 109 -34.55 13.20 -27.44
C CYS A 109 -34.05 12.30 -28.58
#